data_AF-A0A7U9DTV8-F1
#
_entry.id   AF-A0A7U9DTV8-F1
#
_cell.length_a   1.000
_cell.length_b   1.000
_cell.length_c   1.000
_cell.angle_alpha   90.00
_cell.angle_beta   90.00
_cell.angle_gamma   90.00
#
_symmetry.space_group_name_H-M   'P 1'
#
loop_
_entity.id
_entity.type
_entity.pdbx_description
1 polymer ?
#
loop_
_entity_poly.entity_id
_entity_poly.type
_entity_poly.pdbx_seq_one_letter_code
_entity_poly.pdbx_strand_id
1 'polypeptide(L)'
;MGCRSVWTRRRPGSSPSWAVDRFLGLVEGVDVLLPSRDEACLLTGLPDVADAAAKLSRHVPLVIVKQGAKGALVARSGTVGARVAAVTAAPRDSTGAGDAFTGAFLAALLAGAEAEEATAAGCRAGARAVERVGGRPPRAAGRGPGDG
;
A
#
# COMPACT_ATOMS: atom_id res chain seq x y z
N MET A 1 1.28 32.55 38.07
CA MET A 1 0.29 31.52 38.48
C MET A 1 -0.89 31.63 37.53
N GLY A 2 -1.32 30.67 36.71
CA GLY A 2 -0.97 29.28 36.45
C GLY A 2 -1.96 28.82 35.38
N CYS A 3 -1.58 28.91 34.10
CA CYS A 3 -2.34 28.30 33.01
C CYS A 3 -1.87 26.85 32.89
N ARG A 4 -2.72 25.89 33.28
CA ARG A 4 -2.46 24.46 33.09
C ARG A 4 -3.68 23.78 32.47
N SER A 5 -3.42 23.21 31.29
CA SER A 5 -3.97 21.97 30.74
C SER A 5 -5.47 21.90 30.42
N VAL A 6 -5.80 22.21 29.16
CA VAL A 6 -6.99 21.70 28.46
C VAL A 6 -6.58 20.60 27.45
N TRP A 7 -5.86 19.56 27.91
CA TRP A 7 -5.38 18.49 27.01
C TRP A 7 -5.50 17.06 27.58
N THR A 8 -6.39 16.83 28.55
CA THR A 8 -6.61 15.49 29.11
C THR A 8 -8.08 15.14 29.21
N ARG A 9 -8.73 14.99 28.05
CA ARG A 9 -9.92 14.13 27.97
C ARG A 9 -9.64 13.03 26.95
N ARG A 10 -9.01 11.94 27.40
CA ARG A 10 -8.95 10.68 26.63
C ARG A 10 -10.39 10.28 26.33
N ARG A 11 -10.74 10.18 25.04
CA ARG A 11 -12.03 9.63 24.63
C ARG A 11 -12.05 8.12 24.95
N PRO A 12 -13.18 7.55 25.38
CA PRO A 12 -13.33 6.09 25.45
C PRO A 12 -13.01 5.48 24.08
N GLY A 13 -12.15 4.46 24.05
CA GLY A 13 -11.61 3.89 22.80
C GLY A 13 -10.44 4.71 22.24
N SER A 14 -9.33 4.80 22.97
CA SER A 14 -8.10 5.49 22.51
C SER A 14 -6.82 4.63 22.64
N SER A 15 -6.95 3.31 22.82
CA SER A 15 -5.82 2.36 22.75
C SER A 15 -5.32 2.13 21.31
N PRO A 16 -4.18 1.49 21.07
CA PRO A 16 -3.84 1.02 19.73
C PRO A 16 -4.79 -0.08 19.23
N SER A 17 -5.26 -0.95 20.12
CA SER A 17 -6.14 -2.08 19.79
C SER A 17 -7.51 -1.66 19.24
N TRP A 18 -8.21 -0.71 19.86
CA TRP A 18 -9.54 -0.31 19.35
C TRP A 18 -9.46 0.29 17.93
N ALA A 19 -8.35 0.96 17.61
CA ALA A 19 -8.16 1.59 16.30
C ALA A 19 -7.96 0.53 15.23
N VAL A 20 -7.18 -0.51 15.54
CA VAL A 20 -7.01 -1.70 14.69
C VAL A 20 -8.33 -2.42 14.51
N ASP A 21 -9.05 -2.73 15.60
CA ASP A 21 -10.32 -3.45 15.54
C ASP A 21 -11.36 -2.70 14.69
N ARG A 22 -11.44 -1.38 14.87
CA ARG A 22 -12.31 -0.52 14.05
C ARG A 22 -11.89 -0.50 12.59
N PHE A 23 -10.60 -0.41 12.30
CA PHE A 23 -10.11 -0.43 10.92
C PHE A 23 -10.42 -1.77 10.25
N LEU A 24 -10.17 -2.88 10.95
CA LEU A 24 -10.49 -4.22 10.44
C LEU A 24 -11.99 -4.39 10.19
N GLY A 25 -12.84 -3.82 11.05
CA GLY A 25 -14.28 -3.76 10.81
C GLY A 25 -14.68 -2.88 9.60
N LEU A 26 -13.95 -1.81 9.32
CA LEU A 26 -14.22 -0.94 8.15
C LEU A 26 -13.82 -1.59 6.82
N VAL A 27 -12.87 -2.52 6.82
CA VAL A 27 -12.44 -3.23 5.61
C VAL A 27 -13.20 -4.53 5.39
N GLU A 28 -14.19 -4.86 6.23
CA GLU A 28 -15.14 -5.93 5.93
C GLU A 28 -15.87 -5.62 4.62
N GLY A 29 -15.84 -6.57 3.67
CA GLY A 29 -16.42 -6.39 2.33
C GLY A 29 -15.48 -5.74 1.31
N VAL A 30 -14.24 -5.41 1.66
CA VAL A 30 -13.21 -4.99 0.70
C VAL A 30 -12.63 -6.22 0.00
N ASP A 31 -12.45 -6.16 -1.33
CA ASP A 31 -11.87 -7.26 -2.11
C ASP A 31 -10.34 -7.30 -2.05
N VAL A 32 -9.69 -6.13 -1.96
CA VAL A 32 -8.24 -5.98 -2.01
C VAL A 32 -7.73 -4.99 -0.96
N LEU A 33 -6.75 -5.42 -0.15
CA LEU A 33 -6.05 -4.58 0.82
C LEU A 33 -4.57 -4.44 0.42
N LEU A 34 -4.07 -3.20 0.40
CA LEU A 34 -2.72 -2.86 -0.10
C LEU A 34 -1.87 -2.17 0.99
N PRO A 35 -1.60 -2.80 2.13
CA PRO A 35 -0.86 -2.15 3.21
C PRO A 35 0.64 -2.09 2.87
N SER A 36 1.36 -1.15 3.48
CA SER A 36 2.80 -1.24 3.65
C SER A 36 3.17 -2.31 4.68
N ARG A 37 4.45 -2.71 4.72
CA ARG A 37 4.99 -3.60 5.76
C ARG A 37 4.60 -3.14 7.17
N ASP A 38 4.83 -1.87 7.47
CA ASP A 38 4.66 -1.37 8.84
C ASP A 38 3.17 -1.31 9.23
N GLU A 39 2.29 -0.96 8.28
CA GLU A 39 0.84 -1.04 8.47
C GLU A 39 0.36 -2.49 8.66
N ALA A 40 0.88 -3.45 7.87
CA ALA A 40 0.51 -4.85 8.01
C ALA A 40 0.91 -5.42 9.38
N CYS A 41 2.13 -5.13 9.84
CA CYS A 41 2.59 -5.51 11.16
C CYS A 41 1.77 -4.84 12.27
N LEU A 42 1.46 -3.55 12.13
CA LEU A 42 0.64 -2.81 13.08
C LEU A 42 -0.78 -3.39 13.21
N LEU A 43 -1.45 -3.67 12.09
CA LEU A 43 -2.82 -4.19 12.06
C LEU A 43 -2.93 -5.63 12.60
N THR A 44 -1.83 -6.39 12.58
CA THR A 44 -1.84 -7.80 12.98
C THR A 44 -1.22 -8.06 14.34
N GLY A 45 -0.38 -7.14 14.82
CA GLY A 45 0.51 -7.32 15.97
C GLY A 45 1.67 -8.29 15.71
N LEU A 46 1.93 -8.67 14.46
CA LEU A 46 2.94 -9.66 14.09
C LEU A 46 4.23 -8.98 13.61
N PRO A 47 5.42 -9.44 14.06
CA PRO A 47 6.69 -8.84 13.66
C PRO A 47 7.16 -9.31 12.27
N ASP A 48 6.75 -10.50 11.85
CA ASP A 48 7.03 -11.02 10.53
C ASP A 48 5.97 -10.57 9.52
N VAL A 49 6.44 -10.06 8.39
CA VAL A 49 5.59 -9.47 7.36
C VAL A 49 4.84 -10.53 6.54
N ALA A 50 5.40 -11.73 6.38
CA ALA A 50 4.73 -12.82 5.68
C ALA A 50 3.60 -13.38 6.54
N ASP A 51 3.83 -13.53 7.86
CA ASP A 51 2.79 -13.92 8.81
C ASP A 51 1.69 -12.86 8.92
N ALA A 52 2.07 -11.58 8.92
CA ALA A 52 1.11 -10.47 8.89
C ALA A 52 0.25 -10.50 7.61
N ALA A 53 0.88 -10.66 6.43
CA ALA A 53 0.18 -10.78 5.16
C ALA A 53 -0.80 -11.96 5.14
N ALA A 54 -0.32 -13.13 5.58
CA ALA A 54 -1.12 -14.33 5.72
C ALA A 54 -2.32 -14.10 6.64
N LYS A 55 -2.13 -13.53 7.83
CA LYS A 55 -3.22 -13.24 8.78
C LYS A 55 -4.26 -12.28 8.19
N LEU A 56 -3.84 -11.19 7.55
CA LEU A 56 -4.77 -10.24 6.90
C LEU A 56 -5.57 -10.91 5.77
N SER A 57 -4.95 -11.80 5.00
CA SER A 57 -5.62 -12.51 3.90
C SER A 57 -6.68 -13.53 4.34
N ARG A 58 -6.86 -13.72 5.66
CA ARG A 58 -8.01 -14.46 6.22
C ARG A 58 -9.25 -13.57 6.36
N HIS A 59 -9.06 -12.25 6.35
CA HIS A 59 -10.13 -11.26 6.49
C HIS A 59 -10.49 -10.60 5.16
N VAL A 60 -9.51 -10.43 4.27
CA VAL A 60 -9.68 -9.80 2.94
C VAL A 60 -9.26 -10.80 1.86
N PRO A 61 -10.02 -10.97 0.76
CA PRO A 61 -9.73 -11.97 -0.28
C PRO A 61 -8.32 -11.88 -0.87
N LEU A 62 -7.83 -10.66 -1.12
CA LEU A 62 -6.49 -10.41 -1.66
C LEU A 62 -5.74 -9.36 -0.84
N VAL A 63 -4.54 -9.70 -0.38
CA VAL A 63 -3.67 -8.76 0.33
C VAL A 63 -2.33 -8.62 -0.39
N ILE A 64 -1.95 -7.38 -0.71
CA ILE A 64 -0.65 -7.06 -1.31
C ILE A 64 0.16 -6.20 -0.36
N VAL A 65 1.16 -6.78 0.31
CA VAL A 65 1.99 -6.04 1.27
C VAL A 65 3.19 -5.43 0.56
N LYS A 66 3.22 -4.10 0.47
CA LYS A 66 4.31 -3.32 -0.13
C LYS A 66 5.53 -3.28 0.80
N GLN A 67 6.71 -3.59 0.28
CA GLN A 67 7.97 -3.64 1.04
C GLN A 67 9.08 -2.76 0.44
N GLY A 68 8.71 -1.73 -0.34
CA GLY A 68 9.66 -0.80 -0.95
C GLY A 68 10.68 -1.53 -1.84
N ALA A 69 11.98 -1.39 -1.53
CA ALA A 69 13.07 -2.03 -2.26
C ALA A 69 13.06 -3.57 -2.21
N LYS A 70 12.27 -4.20 -1.32
CA LYS A 70 12.08 -5.65 -1.28
C LYS A 70 10.92 -6.13 -2.17
N GLY A 71 10.20 -5.21 -2.81
CA GLY A 71 9.07 -5.51 -3.70
C GLY A 71 7.77 -5.63 -2.93
N ALA A 72 7.03 -6.72 -3.13
CA ALA A 72 5.75 -6.95 -2.48
C ALA A 72 5.45 -8.44 -2.25
N LEU A 73 4.61 -8.72 -1.25
CA LEU A 73 4.03 -10.06 -1.02
C LEU A 73 2.59 -10.10 -1.53
N VAL A 74 2.21 -11.21 -2.15
CA VAL A 74 0.83 -11.51 -2.53
C VAL A 74 0.31 -12.60 -1.62
N ALA A 75 -0.77 -12.33 -0.89
CA ALA A 75 -1.38 -13.28 0.04
C ALA A 75 -2.87 -13.48 -0.23
N ARG A 76 -3.29 -14.74 -0.13
CA ARG A 76 -4.69 -15.19 -0.25
C ARG A 76 -4.93 -16.32 0.75
N SER A 77 -6.13 -16.35 1.33
CA SER A 77 -6.64 -17.48 2.12
C SER A 77 -5.69 -17.94 3.23
N GLY A 78 -5.02 -17.01 3.92
CA GLY A 78 -4.11 -17.35 5.01
C GLY A 78 -2.69 -17.72 4.60
N THR A 79 -2.31 -17.53 3.34
CA THR A 79 -1.00 -17.94 2.80
C THR A 79 -0.38 -16.87 1.91
N VAL A 80 0.96 -16.79 1.91
CA VAL A 80 1.71 -15.97 0.94
C VAL A 80 1.97 -16.82 -0.30
N GLY A 81 1.24 -16.55 -1.38
CA GLY A 81 1.32 -17.30 -2.64
C GLY A 81 2.44 -16.83 -3.56
N ALA A 82 2.85 -15.56 -3.47
CA ALA A 82 3.93 -15.04 -4.30
C ALA A 82 4.74 -13.95 -3.61
N ARG A 83 5.99 -13.81 -4.04
CA ARG A 83 6.88 -12.68 -3.75
C ARG A 83 7.26 -12.03 -5.08
N VAL A 84 6.92 -10.78 -5.26
CA VAL A 84 7.25 -10.02 -6.46
C VAL A 84 8.41 -9.10 -6.14
N ALA A 85 9.51 -9.25 -6.86
CA ALA A 85 10.71 -8.44 -6.66
C ALA A 85 10.45 -6.96 -6.98
N ALA A 86 11.12 -6.06 -6.27
CA ALA A 86 11.15 -4.66 -6.64
C ALA A 86 11.89 -4.47 -7.97
N VAL A 87 11.58 -3.35 -8.63
CA VAL A 87 12.41 -2.85 -9.72
C VAL A 87 13.44 -1.90 -9.14
N THR A 88 14.71 -2.12 -9.49
CA THR A 88 15.81 -1.24 -9.10
C THR A 88 15.54 0.18 -9.59
N ALA A 89 15.66 1.15 -8.69
CA ALA A 89 15.45 2.56 -8.98
C ALA A 89 16.48 3.40 -8.21
N ALA A 90 16.81 4.59 -8.72
CA ALA A 90 17.64 5.57 -8.03
C ALA A 90 16.74 6.59 -7.30
N PRO A 91 16.46 6.42 -5.99
CA PRO A 91 15.43 7.19 -5.31
C PRO A 91 15.88 8.66 -5.15
N ARG A 92 15.03 9.58 -5.57
CA ARG A 92 15.16 11.02 -5.36
C ARG A 92 14.14 11.54 -4.36
N ASP A 93 12.89 11.07 -4.46
CA ASP A 93 11.79 11.43 -3.56
C ASP A 93 10.82 10.24 -3.47
N SER A 94 10.53 9.75 -2.25
CA SER A 94 9.64 8.60 -2.06
C SER A 94 8.15 8.97 -2.08
N THR A 95 7.83 10.27 -2.12
CA THR A 95 6.46 10.79 -2.10
C THR A 95 5.66 10.26 -3.30
N GLY A 96 4.48 9.69 -3.05
CA GLY A 96 3.58 9.19 -4.09
C GLY A 96 3.96 7.84 -4.69
N ALA A 97 5.05 7.20 -4.27
CA ALA A 97 5.41 5.86 -4.74
C ALA A 97 4.35 4.80 -4.40
N GLY A 98 3.75 4.91 -3.21
CA GLY A 98 2.63 4.07 -2.79
C GLY A 98 1.37 4.27 -3.65
N ASP A 99 1.06 5.51 -4.00
CA ASP A 99 -0.10 5.85 -4.85
C ASP A 99 0.13 5.39 -6.29
N ALA A 100 1.33 5.59 -6.83
CA ALA A 100 1.72 5.08 -8.14
C ALA A 100 1.65 3.56 -8.21
N PHE A 101 2.10 2.87 -7.15
CA PHE A 101 1.93 1.42 -7.02
C PHE A 101 0.45 1.04 -7.06
N THR A 102 -0.37 1.64 -6.20
CA THR A 102 -1.80 1.32 -6.07
C THR A 102 -2.54 1.57 -7.39
N GLY A 103 -2.30 2.71 -8.03
CA GLY A 103 -2.95 3.05 -9.30
C GLY A 103 -2.60 2.08 -10.42
N ALA A 104 -1.31 1.72 -10.56
CA ALA A 104 -0.88 0.78 -11.59
C ALA A 104 -1.34 -0.66 -11.30
N PHE A 105 -1.35 -1.08 -10.03
CA PHE A 105 -1.89 -2.37 -9.62
C PHE A 105 -3.38 -2.48 -9.99
N LEU A 106 -4.19 -1.49 -9.60
CA LEU A 106 -5.62 -1.51 -9.87
C LEU A 106 -5.91 -1.44 -11.37
N ALA A 107 -5.17 -0.62 -12.13
CA ALA A 107 -5.32 -0.55 -13.57
C ALA A 107 -5.05 -1.89 -14.27
N ALA A 108 -4.00 -2.61 -13.84
CA ALA A 108 -3.67 -3.93 -14.38
C ALA A 108 -4.71 -4.99 -13.98
N LEU A 109 -5.13 -5.00 -12.71
CA LEU A 109 -6.14 -5.93 -12.21
C LEU A 109 -7.49 -5.75 -12.93
N LEU A 110 -7.92 -4.50 -13.12
CA LEU A 110 -9.15 -4.18 -13.86
C LEU A 110 -9.06 -4.50 -15.36
N ALA A 111 -7.84 -4.61 -15.91
CA ALA A 111 -7.59 -5.07 -17.26
C ALA A 111 -7.56 -6.61 -17.39
N GLY A 112 -7.80 -7.35 -16.29
CA GLY A 112 -7.84 -8.81 -16.27
C GLY A 112 -6.49 -9.47 -16.01
N ALA A 113 -5.46 -8.72 -15.58
CA ALA A 113 -4.19 -9.31 -15.18
C ALA A 113 -4.33 -10.10 -13.87
N GLU A 114 -3.52 -11.14 -13.72
CA GLU A 114 -3.42 -11.87 -12.45
C GLU A 114 -2.73 -11.02 -11.37
N ALA A 115 -2.93 -11.38 -10.10
CA ALA A 115 -2.57 -10.53 -8.96
C ALA A 115 -1.05 -10.22 -8.89
N GLU A 116 -0.22 -11.16 -9.31
CA GLU A 116 1.22 -11.16 -9.34
C GLU A 116 1.72 -10.23 -10.46
N GLU A 117 1.07 -10.29 -11.62
CA GLU A 117 1.35 -9.41 -12.76
C GLU A 117 0.94 -7.96 -12.46
N ALA A 118 -0.24 -7.78 -11.86
CA ALA A 118 -0.71 -6.50 -11.37
C ALA A 118 0.23 -5.94 -10.29
N THR A 119 0.72 -6.79 -9.39
CA THR A 119 1.73 -6.43 -8.38
C THR A 119 3.04 -5.99 -9.04
N ALA A 120 3.49 -6.70 -10.07
CA ALA A 120 4.69 -6.32 -10.81
C ALA A 120 4.52 -4.97 -11.53
N ALA A 121 3.33 -4.68 -12.06
CA ALA A 121 2.99 -3.38 -12.63
C ALA A 121 3.04 -2.27 -11.59
N GLY A 122 2.50 -2.53 -10.38
CA GLY A 122 2.63 -1.66 -9.21
C GLY A 122 4.10 -1.38 -8.84
N CYS A 123 4.93 -2.43 -8.72
CA CYS A 123 6.35 -2.28 -8.42
C CYS A 123 7.08 -1.42 -9.46
N ARG A 124 6.82 -1.63 -10.76
CA ARG A 124 7.37 -0.80 -11.85
C ARG A 124 6.95 0.67 -11.73
N ALA A 125 5.69 0.92 -11.40
CA ALA A 125 5.17 2.28 -11.28
C ALA A 125 5.73 3.01 -10.05
N GLY A 126 5.78 2.34 -8.90
CA GLY A 126 6.40 2.86 -7.68
C GLY A 126 7.89 3.19 -7.88
N ALA A 127 8.63 2.30 -8.54
CA ALA A 127 10.04 2.52 -8.90
C ALA A 127 10.22 3.80 -9.76
N ARG A 128 9.40 3.99 -10.79
CA ARG A 128 9.46 5.22 -11.61
C ARG A 128 9.06 6.48 -10.85
N ALA A 129 8.13 6.36 -9.89
CA ALA A 129 7.72 7.49 -9.08
C ALA A 129 8.85 7.96 -8.18
N VAL A 130 9.62 7.04 -7.59
CA VAL A 130 10.71 7.44 -6.68
C VAL A 130 11.88 8.14 -7.37
N GLU A 131 12.05 7.95 -8.67
CA GLU A 131 13.14 8.59 -9.46
C GLU A 131 12.84 10.05 -9.84
N ARG A 132 11.61 10.52 -9.59
CA ARG A 132 11.15 11.87 -9.94
C ARG A 132 10.98 12.68 -8.65
N VAL A 133 11.32 13.97 -8.70
CA VAL A 133 11.06 14.88 -7.58
C VAL A 133 9.58 15.28 -7.63
N GLY A 134 8.83 15.03 -6.55
CA GLY A 134 7.41 15.31 -6.42
C GLY A 134 6.49 14.17 -6.89
N GLY A 135 5.50 13.83 -6.07
CA GLY A 135 4.57 12.70 -6.28
C GLY A 135 3.55 12.85 -7.43
N ARG A 136 3.68 13.87 -8.29
CA ARG A 136 2.77 14.07 -9.43
C ARG A 136 3.45 13.63 -10.73
N PRO A 137 2.88 12.67 -11.49
CA PRO A 137 3.42 12.36 -12.80
C PRO A 137 3.37 13.60 -13.70
N PRO A 138 4.40 13.86 -14.53
CA PRO A 138 4.37 14.91 -15.52
C PRO A 138 3.15 14.69 -16.41
N ARG A 139 2.43 15.77 -16.71
CA ARG A 139 1.35 15.73 -17.70
C ARG A 139 1.92 15.13 -18.99
N ALA A 140 1.20 14.18 -19.59
CA ALA A 140 1.52 13.73 -20.94
C ALA A 140 1.68 14.98 -21.80
N ALA A 141 2.84 15.15 -22.44
CA ALA A 141 3.01 16.20 -23.43
C ALA A 141 1.94 15.98 -24.49
N GLY A 142 1.03 16.94 -24.65
CA GLY A 142 0.03 16.89 -25.70
C GLY A 142 0.75 16.68 -27.03
N ARG A 143 0.26 15.74 -27.84
CA ARG A 143 0.59 15.75 -29.27
C ARG A 143 0.18 17.13 -29.77
N GLY A 144 1.17 17.96 -30.09
CA GLY A 144 0.91 19.24 -30.74
C GLY A 144 0.24 18.97 -32.09
N PRO A 145 -0.80 19.70 -32.48
CA PRO A 145 -1.27 19.69 -33.85
C PRO A 145 -0.22 20.42 -34.69
N GLY A 146 0.35 19.75 -35.70
CA GLY A 146 1.40 20.38 -36.51
C GLY A 146 2.09 19.46 -37.51
N ASP A 147 1.37 18.54 -38.13
CA ASP A 147 1.69 17.98 -39.45
C ASP A 147 0.79 18.65 -40.49
N GLY A 148 1.25 19.79 -41.00
CA GLY A 148 0.65 20.54 -42.09
C GLY A 148 1.71 21.35 -42.82
#